data_AF-B4K468-F1
#
_entry.id   AF-B4K468-F1
#
_cell.length_a   1.000
_cell.length_b   1.000
_cell.length_c   1.000
_cell.angle_alpha   90.00
_cell.angle_beta   90.00
_cell.angle_gamma   90.00
#
_symmetry.space_group_name_H-M   'P 1'
#
loop_
_entity.id
_entity.type
_entity.pdbx_description
1 polymer ?
#
loop_
_entity_poly.entity_id
_entity_poly.type
_entity_poly.pdbx_seq_one_letter_code
_entity_poly.pdbx_strand_id
1 'polypeptide(L)'
;ALQRALPYKDKPKLGPENPREALERVAFINSPYEQKVSKMMNMIETTYRDKRSRDRKETKQRLQKFREQKRADEASKMKRQKELRKKVSRAISKMRGKNDK
;
A
#
# COMPACT_ATOMS: atom_id res chain seq x y z
N ALA A 1 -24.85 -14.71 5.63
CA ALA A 1 -26.03 -14.16 4.90
C ALA A 1 -25.62 -13.25 3.73
N LEU A 2 -24.67 -12.31 3.91
CA LEU A 2 -24.27 -11.29 2.91
C LEU A 2 -23.87 -11.86 1.52
N GLN A 3 -23.04 -12.90 1.48
CA GLN A 3 -22.52 -13.44 0.21
C GLN A 3 -23.60 -14.06 -0.69
N ARG A 4 -24.71 -14.55 -0.12
CA ARG A 4 -25.80 -15.15 -0.90
C ARG A 4 -26.61 -14.10 -1.66
N ALA A 5 -26.75 -12.91 -1.06
CA ALA A 5 -27.49 -11.77 -1.59
C ALA A 5 -26.70 -10.93 -2.61
N LEU A 6 -25.40 -11.21 -2.80
CA LEU A 6 -24.60 -10.50 -3.81
C LEU A 6 -25.05 -10.88 -5.23
N PRO A 7 -25.06 -9.91 -6.17
CA PRO A 7 -25.22 -10.17 -7.60
C PRO A 7 -24.20 -11.19 -8.10
N TYR A 8 -24.54 -11.89 -9.18
CA TYR A 8 -23.70 -12.97 -9.74
C TYR A 8 -22.24 -12.55 -9.97
N LYS A 9 -22.01 -11.30 -10.40
CA LYS A 9 -20.68 -10.75 -10.68
C LYS A 9 -19.78 -10.66 -9.44
N ASP A 10 -20.36 -10.31 -8.30
CA ASP A 10 -19.63 -10.03 -7.06
C ASP A 10 -19.63 -11.23 -6.11
N LYS A 11 -20.36 -12.29 -6.46
CA LYS A 11 -20.41 -13.52 -5.67
C LYS A 11 -19.05 -14.24 -5.77
N PRO A 12 -18.40 -14.56 -4.63
CA PRO A 12 -17.12 -15.26 -4.65
C PRO A 12 -17.32 -16.68 -5.19
N LYS A 13 -16.53 -17.05 -6.21
CA LYS A 13 -16.53 -18.38 -6.80
C LYS A 13 -15.53 -19.26 -6.04
N LEU A 14 -15.92 -19.71 -4.86
CA LEU A 14 -15.13 -20.67 -4.09
C LEU A 14 -15.33 -22.06 -4.71
N GLY A 15 -14.22 -22.77 -4.95
CA GLY A 15 -14.28 -24.18 -5.33
C GLY A 15 -14.86 -25.05 -4.20
N PRO A 16 -15.22 -26.30 -4.47
CA PRO A 16 -15.68 -27.22 -3.43
C PRO A 16 -14.61 -27.38 -2.33
N GLU A 17 -15.03 -27.43 -1.06
CA GLU A 17 -14.13 -27.59 0.10
C GLU A 17 -13.32 -28.89 0.03
N ASN A 18 -13.89 -29.94 -0.59
CA ASN A 18 -13.24 -31.21 -0.85
C ASN A 18 -13.24 -31.51 -2.36
N PRO A 19 -12.23 -31.06 -3.13
CA PRO A 19 -12.11 -31.37 -4.55
C PRO A 19 -11.65 -32.82 -4.83
N ARG A 20 -11.93 -33.75 -3.92
CA ARG A 20 -11.27 -35.07 -3.84
C ARG A 20 -11.45 -35.95 -5.07
N GLU A 21 -12.51 -35.77 -5.85
CA GLU A 21 -12.83 -36.70 -6.94
C GLU A 21 -12.21 -36.31 -8.29
N ALA A 22 -11.78 -35.07 -8.50
CA ALA A 22 -11.29 -34.61 -9.81
C ALA A 22 -9.76 -34.80 -10.01
N LEU A 23 -9.01 -35.10 -8.93
CA LEU A 23 -7.54 -35.08 -8.91
C LEU A 23 -6.89 -36.39 -8.46
N GLU A 24 -7.64 -37.46 -8.19
CA GLU A 24 -7.11 -38.82 -7.98
C GLU A 24 -6.57 -39.45 -9.28
N ARG A 25 -5.82 -38.69 -10.08
CA ARG A 25 -4.88 -39.32 -11.01
C ARG A 25 -3.75 -39.89 -10.17
N VAL A 26 -3.37 -41.15 -10.43
CA VAL A 26 -2.31 -41.87 -9.73
C VAL A 26 -1.09 -40.96 -9.55
N ALA A 27 -0.85 -40.49 -8.33
CA ALA A 27 0.28 -39.62 -8.04
C ALA A 27 1.57 -40.45 -8.15
N PHE A 28 2.42 -40.13 -9.12
CA PHE A 28 3.74 -40.73 -9.20
C PHE A 28 4.60 -40.20 -8.04
N ILE A 29 5.19 -41.10 -7.26
CA ILE A 29 6.13 -40.71 -6.22
C ILE A 29 7.45 -40.36 -6.90
N ASN A 30 7.84 -39.09 -6.78
CA ASN A 30 9.12 -38.60 -7.32
C ASN A 30 10.30 -39.40 -6.73
N SER A 31 11.37 -39.53 -7.52
CA SER A 31 12.61 -40.15 -7.07
C SER A 31 13.24 -39.39 -5.88
N PRO A 32 14.08 -40.04 -5.04
CA PRO A 32 14.68 -39.39 -3.89
C PRO A 32 15.49 -38.12 -4.23
N TYR A 33 16.09 -38.06 -5.42
CA TYR A 33 16.81 -36.88 -5.89
C TYR A 33 15.85 -35.72 -6.20
N GLU A 34 14.77 -35.99 -6.94
CA GLU A 34 13.76 -34.99 -7.29
C GLU A 34 13.05 -34.43 -6.03
N GLN A 35 12.83 -35.27 -5.02
CA GLN A 35 12.31 -34.81 -3.73
C GLN A 35 13.27 -33.82 -3.04
N LYS A 36 14.59 -34.07 -3.07
CA LYS A 36 15.59 -33.15 -2.53
C LYS A 36 15.63 -31.83 -3.30
N VAL A 37 15.59 -31.89 -4.63
CA VAL A 37 15.58 -30.69 -5.49
C VAL A 37 14.31 -29.87 -5.25
N SER A 38 13.14 -30.52 -5.22
CA SER A 38 11.86 -29.87 -4.91
C SER A 38 11.90 -29.18 -3.55
N LYS A 39 12.40 -29.87 -2.52
CA LYS A 39 12.57 -29.29 -1.17
C LYS A 39 13.50 -28.07 -1.20
N MET A 40 14.63 -28.15 -1.91
CA MET A 40 15.56 -27.03 -2.07
C MET A 40 14.90 -25.84 -2.75
N MET A 41 14.19 -26.06 -3.86
CA MET A 41 13.48 -24.99 -4.58
C MET A 41 12.42 -24.33 -3.71
N ASN A 42 11.67 -25.11 -2.93
CA ASN A 42 10.68 -24.57 -1.99
C ASN A 42 11.34 -23.70 -0.91
N MET A 43 12.50 -24.10 -0.38
CA MET A 43 13.24 -23.28 0.59
C MET A 43 13.76 -21.97 -0.02
N ILE A 44 14.25 -22.01 -1.26
CA ILE A 44 14.69 -20.80 -1.98
C ILE A 44 13.49 -19.87 -2.22
N GLU A 45 12.36 -20.43 -2.61
CA GLU A 45 11.16 -19.65 -2.87
C GLU A 45 10.60 -18.98 -1.60
N THR A 46 10.51 -19.71 -0.48
CA THR A 46 10.01 -19.15 0.78
C THR A 46 10.92 -18.01 1.27
N THR A 47 12.24 -18.23 1.29
CA THR A 47 13.21 -17.20 1.69
C THR A 47 13.15 -15.96 0.78
N TYR A 48 13.00 -16.15 -0.54
CA TYR A 48 12.82 -15.06 -1.48
C TYR A 48 11.52 -14.28 -1.25
N ARG A 49 10.39 -14.99 -1.10
CA ARG A 49 9.07 -14.37 -0.83
C ARG A 49 9.09 -13.57 0.46
N ASP A 50 9.71 -14.10 1.51
CA ASP A 50 9.86 -13.42 2.80
C ASP A 50 10.74 -12.18 2.70
N LYS A 51 11.87 -12.25 1.99
CA LYS A 51 12.71 -11.08 1.72
C LYS A 51 11.92 -10.01 0.96
N ARG A 52 11.23 -10.38 -0.12
CA ARG A 52 10.45 -9.44 -0.92
C ARG A 52 9.31 -8.80 -0.12
N SER A 53 8.67 -9.55 0.77
CA SER A 53 7.63 -9.04 1.68
C SER A 53 8.21 -8.02 2.67
N ARG A 54 9.37 -8.31 3.25
CA ARG A 54 10.10 -7.37 4.14
C ARG A 54 10.47 -6.08 3.42
N ASP A 55 11.07 -6.17 2.23
CA ASP A 55 11.48 -5.01 1.43
C ASP A 55 10.27 -4.11 1.09
N ARG A 56 9.13 -4.72 0.72
CA ARG A 56 7.89 -3.99 0.45
C ARG A 56 7.36 -3.27 1.69
N LYS A 57 7.37 -3.94 2.85
CA LYS A 57 6.94 -3.35 4.13
C LYS A 57 7.84 -2.18 4.52
N GLU A 58 9.15 -2.35 4.46
CA GLU A 58 10.11 -1.29 4.78
C GLU A 58 9.96 -0.10 3.84
N THR A 59 9.86 -0.35 2.53
CA THR A 59 9.63 0.72 1.53
C THR A 59 8.35 1.49 1.80
N LYS A 60 7.26 0.78 2.15
CA LYS A 60 5.97 1.42 2.50
C LYS A 60 6.12 2.32 3.73
N GLN A 61 6.81 1.84 4.78
CA GLN A 61 7.06 2.63 6.00
C GLN A 61 7.92 3.87 5.70
N ARG A 62 8.98 3.71 4.91
CA ARG A 62 9.87 4.82 4.51
C ARG A 62 9.11 5.88 3.72
N LEU A 63 8.30 5.46 2.75
CA LEU A 63 7.49 6.36 1.94
C LEU A 63 6.41 7.07 2.76
N GLN A 64 5.80 6.39 3.73
CA GLN A 64 4.85 7.00 4.64
C GLN A 64 5.50 8.13 5.47
N LYS A 65 6.64 7.84 6.12
CA LYS A 65 7.40 8.84 6.88
C LYS A 65 7.78 10.05 6.02
N PHE A 66 8.26 9.80 4.80
CA PHE A 66 8.61 10.87 3.86
C PHE A 66 7.40 11.73 3.48
N ARG A 67 6.24 11.12 3.21
CA ARG A 67 5.01 11.85 2.89
C ARG A 67 4.52 12.70 4.06
N GLU A 68 4.64 12.19 5.29
CA GLU A 68 4.27 12.92 6.51
C GLU A 68 5.17 14.15 6.70
N GLN A 69 6.49 14.00 6.57
CA GLN A 69 7.45 15.11 6.62
C GLN A 69 7.17 16.15 5.53
N LYS A 70 6.99 15.72 4.28
CA LYS A 70 6.68 16.62 3.16
C LYS A 70 5.39 17.41 3.40
N ARG A 71 4.35 16.77 3.93
CA ARG A 71 3.08 17.43 4.27
C ARG A 71 3.25 18.48 5.36
N ALA A 72 4.07 18.19 6.39
CA ALA A 72 4.39 19.17 7.44
C ALA A 72 5.14 20.39 6.87
N ASP A 73 6.10 20.16 5.99
CA ASP A 73 6.86 21.22 5.33
C ASP A 73 5.97 22.10 4.45
N GLU A 74 5.10 21.47 3.65
CA GLU A 74 4.12 22.19 2.81
C GLU A 74 3.14 23.00 3.66
N ALA A 75 2.63 22.45 4.77
CA ALA A 75 1.77 23.17 5.69
C ALA A 75 2.48 24.38 6.32
N SER A 76 3.76 24.24 6.69
CA SER A 76 4.58 25.33 7.22
C SER A 76 4.79 26.43 6.18
N LYS A 77 5.12 26.06 4.94
CA LYS A 77 5.23 27.02 3.81
C LYS A 77 3.93 27.77 3.58
N MET A 78 2.79 27.08 3.57
CA MET A 78 1.48 27.71 3.40
C MET A 78 1.13 28.67 4.54
N LYS A 79 1.46 28.33 5.79
CA LYS A 79 1.29 29.25 6.95
C LYS A 79 2.12 30.52 6.77
N ARG A 80 3.41 30.39 6.42
CA ARG A 80 4.30 31.54 6.17
C ARG A 80 3.78 32.44 5.04
N GLN A 81 3.30 31.85 3.94
CA GLN A 81 2.71 32.60 2.83
C GLN A 81 1.45 33.37 3.26
N LYS A 82 0.56 32.74 4.04
CA LYS A 82 -0.65 33.40 4.56
C LYS A 82 -0.31 34.57 5.47
N GLU A 83 0.66 34.40 6.37
CA GLU A 83 1.12 35.48 7.26
C GLU A 83 1.74 36.64 6.50
N LEU A 84 2.57 36.36 5.48
CA LEU A 84 3.16 37.38 4.63
C LEU A 84 2.08 38.16 3.87
N ARG A 85 1.14 37.46 3.22
CA ARG A 85 0.01 38.11 2.53
C ARG A 85 -0.81 38.99 3.48
N LYS A 86 -1.06 38.51 4.70
CA LYS A 86 -1.76 39.27 5.75
C LYS A 86 -1.00 40.53 6.15
N LYS A 87 0.32 40.46 6.31
CA LYS A 87 1.17 41.63 6.61
C LYS A 87 1.16 42.65 5.47
N VAL A 88 1.31 42.20 4.22
CA VAL A 88 1.27 43.07 3.03
C VAL A 88 -0.08 43.76 2.89
N SER A 89 -1.19 43.02 2.98
CA SER A 89 -2.54 43.59 2.92
C SER A 89 -2.80 44.64 4.02
N ARG A 90 -2.37 44.35 5.26
CA ARG A 90 -2.44 45.31 6.37
C ARG A 90 -1.63 46.59 6.10
N ALA A 91 -0.42 46.47 5.54
CA ALA A 91 0.41 47.62 5.19
C ALA A 91 -0.26 48.48 4.10
N ILE A 92 -0.77 47.86 3.04
CA ILE A 92 -1.49 48.55 1.96
C ILE A 92 -2.73 49.27 2.51
N SER A 93 -3.52 48.61 3.35
CA SER A 93 -4.72 49.20 3.96
C SER A 93 -4.38 50.42 4.82
N LYS A 94 -3.31 50.36 5.63
CA LYS A 94 -2.83 51.49 6.42
C LYS A 94 -2.32 52.65 5.56
N MET A 95 -1.68 52.37 4.42
CA MET A 95 -1.23 53.41 3.49
C MET A 95 -2.40 54.10 2.81
N ARG A 96 -3.40 53.34 2.33
CA ARG A 96 -4.61 53.92 1.70
C ARG A 96 -5.39 54.79 2.67
N GLY A 97 -5.65 54.31 3.89
CA GLY A 97 -6.36 55.11 4.90
C GLY A 97 -5.61 56.35 5.42
N LYS A 98 -4.32 56.52 5.09
CA LYS A 98 -3.58 57.76 5.33
C LYS A 98 -3.66 58.74 4.15
N ASN A 99 -3.87 58.23 2.93
CA ASN A 99 -3.99 59.05 1.72
C ASN A 99 -5.42 59.54 1.48
N ASP A 100 -6.43 58.84 2.02
CA ASP A 100 -7.85 59.23 1.94
C ASP A 100 -8.28 60.18 3.09
N LYS A 101 -7.34 60.68 3.90
CA LYS A 101 -7.52 61.74 4.91
C LYS A 101 -6.76 62.98 4.48
#